data_AF-A0A7W6KEX9-F1
#
_entry.id   AF-A0A7W6KEX9-F1
#
_cell.length_a   1.000
_cell.length_b   1.000
_cell.length_c   1.000
_cell.angle_alpha   90.00
_cell.angle_beta   90.00
_cell.angle_gamma   90.00
#
_symmetry.space_group_name_H-M   'P 1'
#
loop_
_entity.id
_entity.type
_entity.pdbx_description
1 polymer ?
#
loop_
_entity_poly.entity_id
_entity_poly.type
_entity_poly.pdbx_seq_one_letter_code
_entity_poly.pdbx_strand_id
1 'polypeptide(L)'
;MERIAIDMDEVIADALGKFIKLYNRDYNVPLDLKIEAGNEIYHHVPQEVNQKWFEYINEPGFFRDMEVIPDSQRVIKALQQKYDVYIVSAAMEFRNSLIDKYDWMAEHFPFIDWQHIMFCGNKIVKQTS
;
A
#
# COMPACT_ATOMS: atom_id res chain seq x y z
N MET A 1 -3.43 -21.91 15.03
CA MET A 1 -2.90 -20.53 15.05
C MET A 1 -3.88 -19.67 14.27
N GLU A 2 -4.30 -18.54 14.81
CA GLU A 2 -5.14 -17.59 14.08
C GLU A 2 -4.30 -16.89 12.99
N ARG A 3 -4.94 -16.49 11.89
CA ARG A 3 -4.28 -15.85 10.75
C ARG A 3 -4.69 -14.39 10.66
N ILE A 4 -3.74 -13.51 10.35
CA ILE A 4 -3.99 -12.09 10.13
C ILE A 4 -3.55 -11.75 8.71
N ALA A 5 -4.48 -11.22 7.92
CA ALA A 5 -4.17 -10.58 6.66
C ALA A 5 -4.03 -9.06 6.88
N ILE A 6 -2.93 -8.48 6.41
CA ILE A 6 -2.63 -7.06 6.54
C ILE A 6 -2.54 -6.48 5.12
N ASP A 7 -3.25 -5.39 4.89
CA ASP A 7 -3.15 -4.67 3.61
C ASP A 7 -1.80 -3.95 3.46
N MET A 8 -1.45 -3.55 2.25
CA MET A 8 -0.20 -2.83 1.99
C MET A 8 -0.38 -1.31 1.98
N ASP A 9 -1.15 -0.82 1.02
CA ASP A 9 -1.33 0.61 0.76
C ASP A 9 -2.12 1.25 1.90
N GLU A 10 -1.66 2.40 2.39
CA GLU A 10 -2.20 3.14 3.54
C GLU A 10 -2.23 2.39 4.88
N VAL A 11 -1.64 1.20 4.96
CA VAL A 11 -1.52 0.41 6.20
C VAL A 11 -0.07 0.21 6.61
N ILE A 12 0.80 -0.17 5.67
CA ILE A 12 2.25 -0.28 5.89
C ILE A 12 3.05 0.61 4.95
N ALA A 13 2.48 1.00 3.81
CA ALA A 13 3.10 1.87 2.80
C ALA A 13 2.25 3.12 2.57
N ASP A 14 2.86 4.31 2.64
CA ASP A 14 2.17 5.60 2.56
C ASP A 14 1.95 6.06 1.10
N ALA A 15 0.95 5.46 0.45
CA ALA A 15 0.53 5.81 -0.91
C ALA A 15 -0.04 7.23 -1.01
N LEU A 16 -0.74 7.70 0.04
CA LEU A 16 -1.30 9.05 0.08
C LEU A 16 -0.21 10.11 0.18
N GLY A 17 0.75 9.93 1.09
CA GLY A 17 1.90 10.83 1.22
C GLY A 17 2.73 10.88 -0.05
N LYS A 18 2.92 9.73 -0.73
CA LYS A 18 3.55 9.67 -2.05
C LYS A 18 2.81 10.53 -3.08
N PHE A 19 1.49 10.40 -3.17
CA PHE A 19 0.67 11.18 -4.07
C PHE A 19 0.72 12.69 -3.77
N ILE A 20 0.56 13.10 -2.51
CA ILE A 20 0.61 14.51 -2.10
C ILE A 20 1.97 15.12 -2.48
N LYS A 21 3.08 14.38 -2.30
CA LYS A 21 4.42 14.84 -2.69
C LYS A 21 4.52 15.08 -4.19
N LEU A 22 4.03 14.16 -5.02
CA LEU A 22 4.05 14.31 -6.49
C LEU A 22 3.15 15.47 -6.94
N TYR A 23 1.96 15.59 -6.37
CA TYR A 23 1.04 16.68 -6.69
C TYR A 23 1.64 18.04 -6.32
N ASN A 24 2.16 18.19 -5.10
CA ASN A 24 2.79 19.43 -4.66
C ASN A 24 4.01 19.80 -5.52
N ARG A 25 4.80 18.80 -5.96
CA ARG A 25 5.94 19.00 -6.88
C ARG A 25 5.50 19.60 -8.22
N ASP A 26 4.43 19.09 -8.80
CA ASP A 26 4.01 19.47 -10.17
C ASP A 26 3.16 20.74 -10.22
N TYR A 27 2.36 20.99 -9.17
CA TYR A 27 1.41 22.10 -9.13
C TYR A 27 1.84 23.25 -8.23
N ASN A 28 2.82 23.04 -7.35
CA ASN A 28 3.29 24.03 -6.37
C ASN A 28 2.15 24.60 -5.51
N VAL A 29 1.09 23.82 -5.31
CA VAL A 29 -0.06 24.11 -4.46
C VAL A 29 -0.10 23.05 -3.36
N PRO A 30 -0.13 23.43 -2.08
CA PRO A 30 -0.26 22.46 -0.99
C PRO A 30 -1.62 21.77 -1.04
N LEU A 31 -1.59 20.45 -1.16
CA LEU A 31 -2.76 19.60 -1.02
C LEU A 31 -2.84 19.05 0.42
N ASP A 32 -3.67 19.66 1.27
CA ASP A 32 -3.96 19.16 2.61
C ASP A 32 -5.15 18.19 2.55
N LEU A 33 -4.89 16.96 2.09
CA LEU A 33 -5.87 15.89 2.11
C LEU A 33 -5.81 15.17 3.45
N LYS A 34 -6.95 15.15 4.15
CA LYS A 34 -7.19 14.28 5.29
C LYS A 34 -8.15 13.20 4.86
N ILE A 35 -7.66 11.97 4.78
CA ILE A 35 -8.46 10.80 4.46
C ILE A 35 -8.67 10.02 5.75
N GLU A 36 -9.93 9.73 6.09
CA GLU A 36 -10.25 8.87 7.22
C GLU A 36 -9.85 7.43 6.90
N ALA A 37 -9.39 6.69 7.92
CA ALA A 37 -8.92 5.32 7.74
C ALA A 37 -9.98 4.41 7.10
N GLY A 38 -9.59 3.63 6.08
CA GLY A 38 -10.46 2.67 5.38
C GLY A 38 -11.18 3.23 4.16
N ASN A 39 -10.83 4.44 3.70
CA ASN A 39 -11.37 5.05 2.51
C ASN A 39 -10.35 5.07 1.37
N GLU A 40 -10.76 4.66 0.18
CA GLU A 40 -9.93 4.75 -1.02
C GLU A 40 -9.62 6.21 -1.39
N ILE A 41 -8.36 6.48 -1.74
CA ILE A 41 -7.84 7.84 -2.03
C ILE A 41 -8.65 8.51 -3.14
N TYR A 42 -8.92 7.79 -4.23
CA TYR A 42 -9.59 8.35 -5.40
C TYR A 42 -11.04 8.77 -5.13
N HIS A 43 -11.69 8.27 -4.07
CA HIS A 43 -13.04 8.70 -3.70
C HIS A 43 -13.10 10.09 -3.06
N HIS A 44 -11.99 10.59 -2.51
CA HIS A 44 -11.97 11.79 -1.67
C HIS A 44 -11.15 12.94 -2.24
N VAL A 45 -10.48 12.72 -3.37
CA VAL A 45 -9.76 13.77 -4.10
C VAL A 45 -10.73 14.57 -4.99
N PRO A 46 -10.57 15.90 -5.11
CA PRO A 46 -11.31 16.70 -6.08
C PRO A 46 -11.20 16.09 -7.49
N GLN A 47 -12.24 16.22 -8.33
CA GLN A 47 -12.26 15.58 -9.65
C GLN A 47 -11.05 15.95 -10.53
N GLU A 48 -10.56 17.19 -10.42
CA GLU A 48 -9.36 17.67 -11.10
C GLU A 48 -8.07 16.96 -10.62
N VAL A 49 -8.05 16.57 -9.35
CA VAL A 49 -6.95 15.84 -8.69
C VAL A 49 -7.05 14.33 -8.97
N ASN A 50 -8.27 13.81 -9.15
CA ASN A 50 -8.52 12.41 -9.47
C ASN A 50 -7.88 11.98 -10.80
N GLN A 51 -7.90 12.83 -11.83
CA GLN A 51 -7.20 12.54 -13.09
C GLN A 51 -5.69 12.34 -12.86
N LYS A 52 -5.09 13.17 -12.00
CA LYS A 52 -3.66 13.06 -11.66
C LYS A 52 -3.33 11.84 -10.83
N TRP A 53 -4.24 11.37 -9.99
CA TRP A 53 -4.09 10.12 -9.26
C TRP A 53 -3.81 8.96 -10.22
N PHE A 54 -4.64 8.81 -11.27
CA PHE A 54 -4.47 7.76 -12.26
C PHE A 54 -3.18 7.88 -13.08
N GLU A 55 -2.73 9.10 -13.36
CA GLU A 55 -1.44 9.32 -14.02
C GLU A 55 -0.28 8.85 -13.12
N TYR A 56 -0.19 9.38 -11.90
CA TYR A 56 0.91 9.09 -10.99
C TYR A 56 0.98 7.64 -10.56
N ILE A 57 -0.16 7.01 -10.23
CA ILE A 57 -0.18 5.61 -9.77
C ILE A 57 0.28 4.62 -10.85
N ASN A 58 0.20 5.02 -12.13
CA ASN A 58 0.72 4.22 -13.25
C ASN A 58 2.18 4.50 -13.57
N GLU A 59 2.82 5.51 -12.97
CA GLU A 59 4.24 5.79 -13.20
C GLU A 59 5.11 4.65 -12.66
N PRO A 60 6.14 4.22 -13.41
CA PRO A 60 7.14 3.31 -12.87
C PRO A 60 7.78 3.87 -11.60
N GLY A 61 7.81 3.07 -10.54
CA GLY A 61 8.41 3.46 -9.28
C GLY A 61 7.47 4.15 -8.30
N PHE A 62 6.20 4.43 -8.66
CA PHE A 62 5.24 5.02 -7.72
C PHE A 62 5.15 4.23 -6.42
N PHE A 63 5.05 2.91 -6.51
CA PHE A 63 4.96 2.04 -5.34
C PHE A 63 6.34 1.70 -4.74
N ARG A 64 7.42 1.90 -5.51
CA ARG A 64 8.76 1.42 -5.15
C ARG A 64 9.43 2.27 -4.07
N ASP A 65 9.07 3.54 -3.97
CA ASP A 65 9.68 4.50 -3.04
C ASP A 65 8.66 5.12 -2.07
N MET A 66 7.53 4.45 -1.85
CA MET A 66 6.58 4.83 -0.81
C MET A 66 7.26 4.80 0.57
N GLU A 67 6.91 5.75 1.42
CA GLU A 67 7.40 5.74 2.79
C GLU A 67 6.74 4.63 3.61
N VAL A 68 7.51 4.05 4.53
CA VAL A 68 6.99 3.06 5.47
C VAL A 68 6.15 3.79 6.53
N ILE A 69 4.93 3.32 6.75
CA ILE A 69 4.08 3.85 7.83
C ILE A 69 4.74 3.58 9.18
N PRO A 70 4.85 4.58 10.08
CA PRO A 70 5.55 4.45 11.36
C PRO A 70 5.09 3.25 12.18
N ASP A 71 6.04 2.64 12.90
CA ASP A 71 5.83 1.48 13.77
C ASP A 71 5.35 0.17 13.11
N SER A 72 4.92 0.18 11.85
CA SER A 72 4.38 -0.99 11.14
C SER A 72 5.30 -2.21 11.21
N GLN A 73 6.59 -2.04 10.91
CA GLN A 73 7.60 -3.10 11.00
C GLN A 73 7.69 -3.71 12.41
N ARG A 74 7.70 -2.88 13.45
CA ARG A 74 7.80 -3.32 14.85
C ARG A 74 6.53 -4.08 15.27
N VAL A 75 5.37 -3.54 14.93
CA VAL A 75 4.07 -4.13 15.27
C VAL A 75 3.89 -5.47 14.56
N ILE A 76 4.22 -5.56 13.27
CA ILE A 76 4.08 -6.81 12.50
C ILE A 76 5.02 -7.90 13.03
N LYS A 77 6.27 -7.57 13.38
CA LYS A 77 7.18 -8.52 14.05
C LYS A 77 6.60 -9.06 15.36
N ALA A 78 5.93 -8.21 16.14
CA ALA A 78 5.28 -8.62 17.39
C ALA A 78 4.04 -9.51 17.13
N LEU A 79 3.28 -9.23 16.07
CA LEU A 79 2.15 -10.06 15.66
C LEU A 79 2.59 -11.44 15.20
N GLN A 80 3.69 -11.55 14.44
CA GLN A 80 4.25 -12.84 14.00
C GLN A 80 4.66 -13.79 15.16
N GLN A 81 4.83 -13.27 16.39
CA GLN A 81 5.08 -14.12 17.57
C GLN A 81 3.83 -14.87 18.05
N LYS A 82 2.63 -14.46 17.60
CA LYS A 82 1.34 -14.97 18.10
C LYS A 82 0.42 -15.46 16.97
N TYR A 83 0.59 -14.92 15.77
CA TYR A 83 -0.29 -15.12 14.63
C TYR A 83 0.51 -15.52 13.40
N ASP A 84 -0.17 -16.20 12.49
CA ASP A 84 0.32 -16.44 11.14
C ASP A 84 -0.06 -15.22 10.26
N VAL A 85 0.91 -14.34 10.04
CA VAL A 85 0.69 -13.02 9.42
C VAL A 85 1.00 -13.08 7.93
N TYR A 86 0.08 -12.55 7.12
CA TYR A 86 0.17 -12.43 5.68
C TYR A 86 0.01 -10.98 5.25
N ILE A 87 0.78 -10.56 4.25
CA ILE A 87 0.55 -9.31 3.53
C ILE A 87 -0.29 -9.61 2.31
N VAL A 88 -1.40 -8.88 2.14
CA VAL A 88 -2.35 -9.09 1.05
C VAL A 88 -2.60 -7.75 0.37
N SER A 89 -2.20 -7.61 -0.90
CA SER A 89 -2.35 -6.35 -1.65
C SER A 89 -2.80 -6.61 -3.09
N ALA A 90 -3.48 -5.64 -3.69
CA ALA A 90 -3.69 -5.64 -5.13
C ALA A 90 -2.42 -5.16 -5.84
N ALA A 91 -1.98 -5.90 -6.86
CA ALA A 91 -0.81 -5.51 -7.66
C ALA A 91 -0.98 -5.77 -9.17
N MET A 92 -2.17 -6.19 -9.58
CA MET A 92 -2.51 -6.47 -10.98
C MET A 92 -3.28 -5.31 -11.63
N GLU A 93 -3.75 -4.34 -10.84
CA GLU A 93 -4.55 -3.22 -11.30
C GLU A 93 -3.70 -2.23 -12.13
N PHE A 94 -2.46 -1.99 -11.72
CA PHE A 94 -1.53 -1.10 -12.39
C PHE A 94 -0.31 -1.89 -12.89
N ARG A 95 0.06 -1.69 -14.16
CA ARG A 95 1.08 -2.48 -14.86
C ARG A 95 2.42 -2.57 -14.11
N ASN A 96 2.83 -1.47 -13.49
CA ASN A 96 4.13 -1.37 -12.82
C ASN A 96 4.08 -1.78 -11.35
N SER A 97 2.88 -1.95 -10.77
CA SER A 97 2.72 -2.13 -9.33
C SER A 97 3.26 -3.48 -8.81
N LEU A 98 3.19 -4.56 -9.60
CA LEU A 98 3.63 -5.88 -9.14
C LEU A 98 5.11 -5.93 -8.75
N ILE A 99 5.99 -5.48 -9.64
CA ILE A 99 7.44 -5.49 -9.38
C ILE A 99 7.80 -4.49 -8.29
N ASP A 100 7.21 -3.29 -8.33
CA ASP A 100 7.48 -2.24 -7.36
C ASP A 100 7.09 -2.68 -5.94
N LYS A 101 5.90 -3.26 -5.77
CA LYS A 101 5.41 -3.75 -4.47
C LYS A 101 6.23 -4.93 -3.95
N TYR A 102 6.62 -5.85 -4.83
CA TYR A 102 7.47 -6.98 -4.45
C TYR A 102 8.84 -6.52 -3.95
N ASP A 103 9.51 -5.64 -4.71
CA ASP A 103 10.84 -5.12 -4.34
C ASP A 103 10.77 -4.23 -3.09
N TRP A 104 9.71 -3.43 -2.95
CA TRP A 104 9.46 -2.62 -1.75
C TRP A 104 9.30 -3.49 -0.51
N MET A 105 8.54 -4.59 -0.61
CA MET A 105 8.40 -5.56 0.48
C MET A 105 9.72 -6.21 0.85
N ALA A 106 10.54 -6.60 -0.13
CA ALA A 106 11.85 -7.19 0.10
C ALA A 106 12.81 -6.21 0.81
N GLU A 107 12.74 -4.92 0.49
CA GLU A 107 13.57 -3.89 1.13
C GLU A 107 13.12 -3.57 2.56
N HIS A 108 11.83 -3.30 2.75
CA HIS A 108 11.33 -2.74 4.00
C HIS A 108 10.83 -3.80 4.99
N PHE A 109 10.42 -4.99 4.53
CA PHE A 109 9.91 -6.07 5.37
C PHE A 109 10.67 -7.39 5.12
N PRO A 110 12.02 -7.41 5.17
CA PRO A 110 12.83 -8.59 4.81
C PRO A 110 12.63 -9.80 5.74
N PHE A 111 11.91 -9.61 6.85
CA PHE A 111 11.59 -10.65 7.83
C PHE A 111 10.26 -11.37 7.52
N ILE A 112 9.52 -10.92 6.50
CA ILE A 112 8.31 -11.59 6.00
C ILE A 112 8.73 -12.46 4.82
N ASP A 113 8.53 -13.77 4.94
CA ASP A 113 8.84 -14.72 3.86
C ASP A 113 7.94 -14.47 2.65
N TRP A 114 8.44 -14.74 1.44
CA TRP A 114 7.69 -14.54 0.20
C TRP A 114 6.40 -15.36 0.15
N GLN A 115 6.33 -16.51 0.84
CA GLN A 115 5.11 -17.33 0.96
C GLN A 115 4.01 -16.64 1.78
N HIS A 116 4.36 -15.59 2.53
CA HIS A 116 3.44 -14.80 3.34
C HIS A 116 3.02 -13.50 2.63
N ILE A 117 3.37 -13.34 1.34
CA ILE A 117 2.98 -12.20 0.52
C ILE A 117 2.03 -12.69 -0.58
N MET A 118 0.83 -12.11 -0.64
CA MET A 118 -0.21 -12.47 -1.60
C MET A 118 -0.64 -11.25 -2.39
N PHE A 119 -0.49 -11.33 -3.71
CA PHE A 119 -1.02 -10.32 -4.63
C PHE A 119 -2.32 -10.80 -5.26
N CYS A 120 -3.44 -10.17 -4.91
CA CYS A 120 -4.77 -10.52 -5.42
C CYS A 120 -5.67 -9.30 -5.57
N GLY A 121 -6.47 -9.26 -6.64
CA GLY A 121 -7.41 -8.16 -6.88
C GLY A 121 -8.64 -8.23 -5.98
N ASN A 122 -9.13 -9.44 -5.70
CA ASN A 122 -10.26 -9.63 -4.81
C ASN A 122 -9.77 -10.24 -3.49
N LYS A 123 -9.81 -9.45 -2.41
CA LYS A 123 -9.35 -9.83 -1.06
C LYS A 123 -10.32 -10.80 -0.35
N ILE A 124 -10.96 -11.71 -1.10
CA ILE A 124 -11.80 -12.76 -0.52
C ILE A 124 -10.89 -13.88 -0.02
N VAL A 125 -10.48 -13.78 1.24
CA VAL A 125 -9.95 -14.92 1.98
C VAL A 125 -11.14 -15.67 2.59
N LYS A 126 -11.88 -16.42 1.77
CA LYS A 126 -12.90 -17.34 2.32
C LYS A 126 -12.16 -18.52 2.93
N GLN A 127 -12.22 -18.64 4.25
CA GLN A 127 -11.86 -19.88 4.94
C GLN A 127 -12.90 -20.95 4.61
N THR A 128 -12.62 -21.79 3.62
CA THR A 128 -13.37 -23.05 3.49
C THR A 128 -12.94 -23.97 4.62
N SER A 129 -13.91 -24.34 5.45
CA SER A 129 -13.77 -25.34 6.52
C SER A 129 -13.52 -26.73 5.95
#